data_AF-A0A8C2KKX0-F1
#
_entry.id   AF-A0A8C2KKX0-F1
#
_cell.length_a   1.000
_cell.length_b   1.000
_cell.length_c   1.000
_cell.angle_alpha   90.00
_cell.angle_beta   90.00
_cell.angle_gamma   90.00
#
_symmetry.space_group_name_H-M   'P 1'
#
loop_
_entity.id
_entity.type
_entity.pdbx_description
1 polymer ?
#
loop_
_entity_poly.entity_id
_entity_poly.type
_entity_poly.pdbx_seq_one_letter_code
_entity_poly.pdbx_strand_id
1 'polypeptide(L)'
;MAQENVYDNRSIVVKYIHHKLWKKGYVWEEDRGGTRHDPCSALHKVLREAGDELERLYQSDFAEMSKQLHLTSITAQQRFTAVIDELFRDGVNWGRIIAFFEFGGTVCVECVNKEMTAHVDNIAGWMTEYLNGPLHAWIQENGGWEAFVELYGRQRDSVFRSSWSSIVTVFGLAALGAVGLTIGAYLAQK
;
A
#
# COMPACT_ATOMS: atom_id res chain seq x y z
N MET A 1 -7.19 -25.87 -17.16
CA MET A 1 -6.85 -24.64 -17.91
C MET A 1 -6.61 -23.57 -16.86
N ALA A 2 -5.36 -23.15 -16.66
CA ALA A 2 -5.05 -22.10 -15.69
C ALA A 2 -5.65 -20.79 -16.22
N GLN A 3 -6.50 -20.15 -15.41
CA GLN A 3 -7.01 -18.82 -15.69
C GLN A 3 -5.79 -17.89 -15.82
N GLU A 4 -5.60 -17.33 -17.01
CA GLU A 4 -4.58 -16.32 -17.25
C GLU A 4 -4.92 -15.14 -16.32
N ASN A 5 -4.02 -14.80 -15.39
CA ASN A 5 -4.28 -13.78 -14.39
C ASN A 5 -4.36 -12.43 -15.10
N VAL A 6 -5.59 -11.95 -15.35
CA VAL A 6 -5.90 -10.70 -16.05
C VAL A 6 -5.25 -9.49 -15.35
N TYR A 7 -4.93 -9.64 -14.07
CA TYR A 7 -4.36 -8.61 -13.22
C TYR A 7 -2.85 -8.77 -13.06
N ASP A 8 -2.11 -7.88 -13.71
CA ASP A 8 -0.69 -7.68 -13.42
C ASP A 8 -0.52 -6.75 -12.22
N ASN A 9 -0.01 -7.31 -11.11
CA ASN A 9 0.24 -6.55 -9.87
C ASN A 9 1.22 -5.39 -10.08
N ARG A 10 2.18 -5.50 -11.02
CA ARG A 10 3.10 -4.39 -11.34
C ARG A 10 2.33 -3.22 -11.93
N SER A 11 1.51 -3.47 -12.93
CA SER A 11 0.62 -2.47 -13.54
C SER A 11 -0.31 -1.79 -12.52
N ILE A 12 -0.87 -2.56 -11.58
CA ILE A 12 -1.72 -2.01 -10.49
C ILE A 12 -0.93 -1.03 -9.62
N VAL A 13 0.26 -1.43 -9.17
CA VAL A 13 1.13 -0.59 -8.34
C VAL A 13 1.58 0.68 -9.08
N VAL A 14 2.07 0.56 -10.31
CA VAL A 14 2.55 1.70 -11.11
C VAL A 14 1.44 2.73 -11.29
N LYS A 15 0.26 2.30 -11.73
CA LYS A 15 -0.87 3.22 -11.96
C LYS A 15 -1.34 3.90 -10.67
N TYR A 16 -1.25 3.20 -9.54
CA TYR A 16 -1.57 3.79 -8.25
C TYR A 16 -0.56 4.85 -7.84
N ILE A 17 0.74 4.55 -7.90
CA ILE A 17 1.81 5.49 -7.57
C ILE A 17 1.74 6.71 -8.50
N HIS A 18 1.55 6.50 -9.81
CA HIS A 18 1.37 7.57 -10.77
C HIS A 18 0.20 8.49 -10.37
N HIS A 19 -0.96 7.95 -9.99
CA HIS A 19 -2.08 8.75 -9.47
C HIS A 19 -1.68 9.58 -8.25
N LYS A 20 -0.99 8.99 -7.27
CA LYS A 20 -0.59 9.68 -6.05
C LYS A 20 0.41 10.81 -6.32
N LEU A 21 1.39 10.57 -7.19
CA LEU A 21 2.36 11.58 -7.60
C LEU A 21 1.69 12.70 -8.40
N TRP A 22 0.84 12.36 -9.36
CA TRP A 22 0.10 13.32 -10.17
C TRP A 22 -0.80 14.22 -9.32
N LYS A 23 -1.53 13.65 -8.35
CA LYS A 23 -2.37 14.40 -7.40
C LYS A 23 -1.58 15.42 -6.56
N LYS A 24 -0.27 15.22 -6.39
CA LYS A 24 0.64 16.14 -5.68
C LYS A 24 1.41 17.08 -6.62
N GLY A 25 1.13 17.04 -7.93
CA GLY A 25 1.77 17.91 -8.93
C GLY A 25 3.07 17.36 -9.52
N TYR A 26 3.40 16.09 -9.28
CA TYR A 26 4.59 15.44 -9.83
C TYR A 26 4.25 14.63 -11.08
N VAL A 27 5.13 14.70 -12.09
CA VAL A 27 5.08 13.84 -13.27
C VAL A 27 6.11 12.74 -13.07
N TRP A 28 5.68 11.48 -13.18
CA TRP A 28 6.56 10.31 -13.11
C TRP A 28 6.48 9.57 -14.44
N GLU A 29 7.56 9.68 -15.23
CA GLU A 29 7.63 9.16 -16.59
C GLU A 29 7.85 7.64 -16.62
N GLU A 30 6.81 6.87 -16.29
CA GLU A 30 6.72 5.43 -16.59
C GLU A 30 5.53 5.09 -17.51
N ASP A 31 4.95 6.08 -18.21
CA ASP A 31 3.88 5.85 -19.19
C ASP A 31 4.48 5.53 -20.57
N ARG A 32 5.00 4.30 -20.74
CA ARG A 32 5.30 3.71 -22.06
C ARG A 32 4.25 2.68 -22.46
N GLY A 33 2.96 2.99 -22.30
CA GLY A 33 1.88 2.06 -22.63
C GLY A 33 0.59 2.77 -23.02
N GLY A 34 0.54 3.27 -24.25
CA GLY A 34 -0.58 4.03 -24.81
C GLY A 34 -1.96 3.42 -24.62
N THR A 35 -2.95 4.31 -24.66
CA THR A 35 -4.42 4.14 -24.63
C THR A 35 -4.94 2.86 -25.30
N ARG A 36 -4.84 1.73 -24.62
CA ARG A 36 -5.67 0.55 -24.84
C ARG A 36 -6.73 0.50 -23.75
N HIS A 37 -7.92 0.02 -24.12
CA HIS A 37 -8.98 -0.30 -23.16
C HIS A 37 -8.41 -1.15 -22.04
N ASP A 38 -8.22 -0.54 -20.89
CA ASP A 38 -7.62 -1.17 -19.73
C ASP A 38 -8.69 -2.05 -19.07
N PRO A 39 -8.58 -3.39 -19.18
CA PRO A 39 -9.55 -4.30 -18.57
C PRO A 39 -9.60 -4.12 -17.05
N CYS A 40 -8.55 -3.55 -16.44
CA CYS A 40 -8.45 -3.24 -15.02
C CYS A 40 -8.90 -1.80 -14.68
N SER A 41 -9.48 -1.04 -15.61
CA SER A 41 -9.87 0.36 -15.38
C SER A 41 -10.82 0.54 -14.18
N ALA A 42 -11.76 -0.38 -13.99
CA ALA A 42 -12.65 -0.40 -12.83
C ALA A 42 -11.88 -0.63 -11.53
N LEU A 43 -10.93 -1.58 -11.51
CA LEU A 43 -10.04 -1.81 -10.37
C LEU A 43 -9.25 -0.57 -10.02
N HIS A 44 -8.55 0.03 -10.97
CA HIS A 44 -7.74 1.22 -10.68
C HIS A 44 -8.61 2.37 -10.20
N LYS A 45 -9.83 2.53 -10.73
CA LYS A 45 -10.78 3.55 -10.24
C LYS A 45 -11.17 3.29 -8.78
N VAL A 46 -11.63 2.09 -8.46
CA VAL A 46 -12.08 1.72 -7.11
C VAL A 46 -10.94 1.85 -6.10
N LEU A 47 -9.74 1.36 -6.45
CA LEU A 47 -8.58 1.42 -5.57
C LEU A 47 -8.18 2.87 -5.28
N ARG A 48 -8.16 3.74 -6.31
CA ARG A 48 -7.89 5.18 -6.13
C ARG A 48 -8.92 5.86 -5.25
N GLU A 49 -10.22 5.62 -5.51
CA GLU A 49 -11.29 6.23 -4.71
C GLU A 49 -11.25 5.79 -3.24
N ALA A 50 -10.99 4.50 -2.99
CA ALA A 50 -10.86 3.97 -1.63
C ALA A 50 -9.61 4.54 -0.92
N GLY A 51 -8.49 4.64 -1.63
CA GLY A 51 -7.26 5.23 -1.12
C GLY A 51 -7.38 6.73 -0.84
N ASP A 52 -8.01 7.48 -1.75
CA ASP A 52 -8.23 8.92 -1.58
C ASP A 52 -9.14 9.22 -0.38
N GLU A 53 -10.15 8.37 -0.13
CA GLU A 53 -10.98 8.47 1.07
C GLU A 53 -10.20 8.14 2.34
N LEU A 54 -9.35 7.11 2.29
CA LEU A 54 -8.44 6.77 3.38
C LEU A 54 -7.47 7.93 3.71
N GLU A 55 -6.84 8.53 2.70
CA GLU A 55 -5.98 9.70 2.85
C GLU A 55 -6.73 10.88 3.48
N ARG A 56 -7.97 11.15 3.02
CA ARG A 56 -8.79 12.26 3.51
C ARG A 56 -9.14 12.12 4.98
N LEU A 57 -9.43 10.90 5.43
CA LEU A 57 -9.83 10.63 6.81
C LEU A 57 -8.63 10.65 7.79
N TYR A 58 -7.42 10.30 7.33
CA TYR A 58 -6.22 10.11 8.18
C TYR A 58 -5.02 10.93 7.74
N GLN A 59 -5.28 12.09 7.14
CA GLN A 59 -4.25 12.96 6.59
C GLN A 59 -3.12 13.25 7.60
N SER A 60 -3.47 13.48 8.88
CA SER A 60 -2.51 13.76 9.95
C SER A 60 -1.61 12.56 10.25
N ASP A 61 -2.16 11.35 10.31
CA ASP A 61 -1.42 10.13 10.61
C ASP A 61 -0.46 9.75 9.48
N PHE A 62 -0.92 9.83 8.22
CA PHE A 62 -0.07 9.58 7.05
C PHE A 62 1.06 10.62 6.94
N ALA A 63 0.77 11.89 7.22
CA ALA A 63 1.78 12.94 7.23
C ALA A 63 2.84 12.72 8.32
N GLU A 64 2.43 12.28 9.52
CA GLU A 64 3.36 12.00 10.61
C GLU A 64 4.23 10.77 10.32
N MET A 65 3.61 9.69 9.83
CA MET A 65 4.31 8.46 9.47
C MET A 65 5.33 8.67 8.35
N SER A 66 4.97 9.47 7.34
CA SER A 66 5.88 9.85 6.25
C SER A 66 7.13 10.57 6.78
N LYS A 67 6.98 11.47 7.76
CA LYS A 67 8.11 12.18 8.39
C LYS A 67 9.02 11.24 9.18
N GLN A 68 8.42 10.28 9.90
CA GLN A 68 9.15 9.32 10.73
C GLN A 68 9.89 8.26 9.92
N LEU A 69 9.44 8.01 8.68
CA LEU A 69 10.12 7.11 7.76
C LEU A 69 11.42 7.77 7.27
N HIS A 70 12.48 7.63 8.05
CA HIS A 70 13.84 7.95 7.62
C HIS A 70 14.29 6.93 6.57
N LEU A 71 13.94 7.19 5.32
CA LEU A 71 14.45 6.46 4.16
C LEU A 71 15.90 6.87 3.93
N THR A 72 16.83 6.17 4.58
CA THR A 72 18.22 6.14 4.13
C THR A 72 18.37 5.03 3.11
N SER A 73 19.16 5.25 2.05
CA SER A 73 19.33 4.31 0.92
C SER A 73 19.70 2.89 1.35
N ILE A 74 20.40 2.72 2.48
CA ILE A 74 20.88 1.42 2.98
C ILE A 74 19.78 0.63 3.69
N THR A 75 18.82 1.29 4.35
CA THR A 75 17.80 0.60 5.20
C THR A 75 16.36 0.75 4.71
N ALA A 76 16.14 1.45 3.59
CA ALA A 76 14.82 1.75 3.07
C ALA A 76 13.95 0.50 2.85
N GLN A 77 14.48 -0.55 2.22
CA GLN A 77 13.75 -1.79 1.98
C GLN A 77 13.34 -2.48 3.29
N GLN A 78 14.29 -2.63 4.22
CA GLN A 78 14.04 -3.29 5.51
C GLN A 78 12.98 -2.54 6.33
N ARG A 79 13.07 -1.21 6.39
CA ARG A 79 12.08 -0.38 7.09
C ARG A 79 10.72 -0.45 6.43
N PHE A 80 10.68 -0.43 5.09
CA PHE A 80 9.44 -0.58 4.35
C PHE A 80 8.78 -1.93 4.66
N THR A 81 9.50 -3.03 4.46
CA THR A 81 8.98 -4.39 4.73
C THR A 81 8.54 -4.56 6.18
N ALA A 82 9.27 -4.04 7.16
CA ALA A 82 8.88 -4.14 8.57
C ALA A 82 7.52 -3.48 8.87
N VAL A 83 7.24 -2.32 8.26
CA VAL A 83 5.92 -1.66 8.40
C VAL A 83 4.83 -2.50 7.74
N ILE A 84 5.12 -3.13 6.61
CA ILE A 84 4.15 -3.96 5.89
C ILE A 84 3.87 -5.28 6.66
N ASP A 85 4.90 -5.90 7.22
CA ASP A 85 4.73 -7.12 8.03
C ASP A 85 3.95 -6.83 9.31
N GLU A 86 4.11 -5.65 9.91
CA GLU A 86 3.24 -5.19 10.99
C GLU A 86 1.80 -5.04 10.49
N LEU A 87 1.59 -4.39 9.34
CA LEU A 87 0.28 -4.18 8.71
C LEU A 87 -0.54 -5.45 8.55
N PHE A 88 0.13 -6.55 8.24
CA PHE A 88 -0.53 -7.83 7.99
C PHE A 88 -0.33 -8.87 9.12
N ARG A 89 0.28 -8.51 10.25
CA ARG A 89 0.56 -9.42 11.37
C ARG A 89 -0.66 -10.22 11.83
N ASP A 90 -1.78 -9.53 12.03
CA ASP A 90 -3.01 -10.16 12.56
C ASP A 90 -3.97 -10.61 11.44
N GLY A 91 -3.47 -10.71 10.20
CA GLY A 91 -4.23 -11.17 9.05
C GLY A 91 -4.41 -10.13 7.94
N VAL A 92 -4.96 -10.59 6.82
CA VAL A 92 -5.14 -9.80 5.61
C VAL A 92 -6.64 -9.51 5.41
N ASN A 93 -6.94 -8.28 5.00
CA ASN A 93 -8.25 -7.89 4.49
C ASN A 93 -8.09 -6.78 3.44
N TRP A 94 -9.13 -6.54 2.65
CA TRP A 94 -9.10 -5.53 1.59
C TRP A 94 -8.78 -4.11 2.08
N GLY A 95 -9.24 -3.74 3.29
CA GLY A 95 -8.90 -2.44 3.88
C GLY A 95 -7.40 -2.30 4.19
N ARG A 96 -6.76 -3.34 4.74
CA ARG A 96 -5.31 -3.38 4.96
C ARG A 96 -4.53 -3.35 3.64
N ILE A 97 -5.04 -4.01 2.60
CA ILE A 97 -4.46 -3.92 1.25
C ILE A 97 -4.53 -2.47 0.72
N ILE A 98 -5.67 -1.79 0.86
CA ILE A 98 -5.77 -0.36 0.49
C ILE A 98 -4.78 0.50 1.29
N ALA A 99 -4.64 0.23 2.60
CA ALA A 99 -3.71 0.98 3.43
C ALA A 99 -2.24 0.73 3.06
N PHE A 100 -1.90 -0.47 2.60
CA PHE A 100 -0.61 -0.79 2.01
C PHE A 100 -0.33 0.04 0.75
N PHE A 101 -1.31 0.18 -0.15
CA PHE A 101 -1.20 1.05 -1.32
C PHE A 101 -1.02 2.53 -0.93
N GLU A 102 -1.82 3.02 0.02
CA GLU A 102 -1.72 4.39 0.52
C GLU A 102 -0.37 4.69 1.19
N PHE A 103 0.13 3.75 1.99
CA PHE A 103 1.46 3.87 2.58
C PHE A 103 2.54 3.96 1.49
N GLY A 104 2.59 3.00 0.56
CA GLY A 104 3.57 3.02 -0.54
C GLY A 104 3.50 4.30 -1.38
N GLY A 105 2.29 4.77 -1.73
CA GLY A 105 2.08 6.02 -2.45
C GLY A 105 2.58 7.25 -1.67
N THR A 106 2.33 7.31 -0.37
CA THR A 106 2.81 8.39 0.51
C THR A 106 4.33 8.42 0.60
N VAL A 107 4.96 7.24 0.69
CA VAL A 107 6.43 7.11 0.70
C VAL A 107 7.02 7.57 -0.64
N CYS A 108 6.40 7.22 -1.77
CA CYS A 108 6.84 7.70 -3.09
C CYS A 108 6.76 9.23 -3.21
N VAL A 109 5.66 9.85 -2.78
CA VAL A 109 5.51 11.31 -2.75
C VAL A 109 6.64 11.95 -1.95
N GLU A 110 6.96 11.39 -0.78
CA GLU A 110 8.03 11.89 0.08
C GLU A 110 9.42 11.72 -0.53
N CYS A 111 9.67 10.62 -1.25
CA CYS A 111 10.91 10.46 -2.02
C CYS A 111 11.06 11.56 -3.08
N VAL A 112 9.99 11.88 -3.82
CA VAL A 112 10.04 12.92 -4.84
C VAL A 112 10.22 14.31 -4.20
N ASN A 113 9.55 14.59 -3.08
CA ASN A 113 9.74 15.84 -2.30
C ASN A 113 11.21 16.06 -1.89
N LYS A 114 11.94 14.98 -1.61
CA LYS A 114 13.34 14.97 -1.19
C LYS A 114 14.33 14.81 -2.35
N GLU A 115 13.88 14.93 -3.61
CA GLU A 115 14.69 14.74 -4.82
C GLU A 115 15.31 13.33 -4.94
N MET A 116 14.70 12.33 -4.30
CA MET A 116 15.14 10.93 -4.27
C MET A 116 14.34 10.06 -5.25
N THR A 117 14.04 10.56 -6.45
CA THR A 117 13.15 9.93 -7.44
C THR A 117 13.52 8.49 -7.81
N ALA A 118 14.81 8.14 -7.79
CA ALA A 118 15.30 6.77 -8.01
C ALA A 118 14.76 5.74 -7.01
N HIS A 119 14.22 6.16 -5.86
CA HIS A 119 13.63 5.26 -4.87
C HIS A 119 12.18 4.90 -5.18
N VAL A 120 11.49 5.68 -6.03
CA VAL A 120 10.09 5.41 -6.42
C VAL A 120 9.99 4.05 -7.11
N ASP A 121 10.89 3.76 -8.04
CA ASP A 121 10.91 2.49 -8.77
C ASP A 121 11.18 1.30 -7.84
N ASN A 122 12.08 1.47 -6.86
CA ASN A 122 12.37 0.45 -5.84
C ASN A 122 11.15 0.15 -4.97
N ILE A 123 10.45 1.18 -4.48
CA ILE A 123 9.23 1.03 -3.68
C ILE A 123 8.17 0.31 -4.50
N ALA A 124 7.99 0.70 -5.75
CA ALA A 124 7.03 0.08 -6.65
C ALA A 124 7.39 -1.41 -6.93
N GLY A 125 8.68 -1.73 -6.99
CA GLY A 125 9.20 -3.11 -7.03
C GLY A 125 8.84 -3.89 -5.77
N TRP A 126 9.16 -3.38 -4.59
CA TRP A 126 8.86 -4.05 -3.31
C TRP A 126 7.37 -4.27 -3.11
N MET A 127 6.55 -3.30 -3.51
CA MET A 127 5.10 -3.46 -3.43
C MET A 127 4.61 -4.59 -4.34
N THR A 128 5.15 -4.67 -5.55
CA THR A 128 4.83 -5.72 -6.52
C THR A 128 5.25 -7.09 -6.01
N GLU A 129 6.45 -7.20 -5.44
CA GLU A 129 6.97 -8.43 -4.82
C GLU A 129 6.07 -8.89 -3.67
N TYR A 130 5.61 -7.96 -2.82
CA TYR A 130 4.75 -8.30 -1.69
C TYR A 130 3.36 -8.79 -2.14
N LEU A 131 2.81 -8.20 -3.22
CA LEU A 131 1.55 -8.65 -3.83
C LEU A 131 1.67 -10.03 -4.48
N ASN A 132 2.81 -10.31 -5.10
CA ASN A 132 3.08 -11.59 -5.77
C ASN A 132 3.52 -12.70 -4.80
N GLY A 133 3.99 -12.35 -3.60
CA GLY A 133 4.38 -13.28 -2.55
C GLY A 133 3.33 -13.36 -1.44
N PRO A 134 3.57 -12.71 -0.27
CA PRO A 134 2.72 -12.86 0.92
C PRO A 134 1.22 -12.67 0.71
N LEU A 135 0.81 -11.73 -0.15
CA LEU A 135 -0.62 -11.44 -0.36
C LEU A 135 -1.27 -12.27 -1.47
N HIS A 136 -0.49 -12.96 -2.30
CA HIS A 136 -0.99 -13.60 -3.51
C HIS A 136 -2.07 -14.65 -3.21
N ALA A 137 -1.77 -15.59 -2.30
CA ALA A 137 -2.70 -16.66 -1.94
C ALA A 137 -4.01 -16.11 -1.37
N TRP A 138 -3.91 -15.17 -0.42
CA TRP A 138 -5.10 -14.56 0.20
C TRP A 138 -5.97 -13.83 -0.84
N ILE A 139 -5.37 -13.07 -1.76
CA ILE A 139 -6.10 -12.38 -2.82
C ILE A 139 -6.89 -13.39 -3.67
N GLN A 140 -6.28 -14.49 -4.07
CA GLN A 140 -6.96 -15.52 -4.88
C GLN A 140 -8.07 -16.23 -4.09
N GLU A 141 -7.80 -16.59 -2.83
CA GLU A 141 -8.77 -17.24 -1.94
C GLU A 141 -9.99 -16.35 -1.63
N ASN A 142 -9.83 -15.02 -1.75
CA ASN A 142 -10.90 -14.05 -1.52
C ASN A 142 -11.52 -13.53 -2.84
N GLY A 143 -11.45 -14.31 -3.92
CA GLY A 143 -12.13 -14.03 -5.19
C GLY A 143 -11.38 -13.07 -6.12
N GLY A 144 -10.11 -12.80 -5.84
CA GLY A 144 -9.26 -11.96 -6.66
C GLY A 144 -9.66 -10.48 -6.65
N TRP A 145 -9.04 -9.72 -7.55
CA TRP A 145 -9.33 -8.30 -7.71
C TRP A 145 -10.74 -8.00 -8.23
N GLU A 146 -11.40 -8.97 -8.87
CA GLU A 146 -12.81 -8.85 -9.29
C GLU A 146 -13.75 -8.75 -8.09
N ALA A 147 -13.56 -9.62 -7.10
CA ALA A 147 -14.33 -9.56 -5.86
C ALA A 147 -14.09 -8.25 -5.10
N PHE A 148 -12.86 -7.74 -5.09
CA PHE A 148 -12.56 -6.41 -4.52
C PHE A 148 -13.39 -5.31 -5.19
N VAL A 149 -13.43 -5.27 -6.52
CA VAL A 149 -14.20 -4.29 -7.29
C VAL A 149 -15.69 -4.40 -7.00
N GLU A 150 -16.23 -5.63 -6.95
CA GLU A 150 -17.65 -5.85 -6.65
C GLU A 150 -18.02 -5.39 -5.22
N LEU A 151 -17.21 -5.79 -4.23
CA LEU A 151 -17.42 -5.44 -2.83
C LEU A 151 -17.45 -3.92 -2.60
N TYR A 152 -16.48 -3.21 -3.17
CA TYR A 152 -16.39 -1.76 -3.03
C TYR A 152 -17.39 -1.00 -3.91
N GLY A 153 -17.81 -1.57 -5.04
CA GLY A 153 -18.89 -1.02 -5.85
C GLY A 153 -20.26 -1.07 -5.14
N ARG A 154 -20.48 -2.06 -4.25
CA ARG A 154 -21.79 -2.31 -3.62
C ARG A 154 -21.89 -1.89 -2.15
N GLN A 155 -20.81 -2.00 -1.38
CA GLN A 155 -20.80 -1.84 0.08
C GLN A 155 -19.61 -1.04 0.62
N ARG A 156 -19.17 -0.02 -0.13
CA ARG A 156 -18.00 0.82 0.20
C ARG A 156 -17.91 1.21 1.67
N ASP A 157 -18.96 1.81 2.22
CA ASP A 157 -18.93 2.39 3.58
C ASP A 157 -18.93 1.33 4.71
N SER A 158 -19.39 0.11 4.43
CA SER A 158 -19.46 -0.98 5.41
C SER A 158 -18.12 -1.70 5.51
N VAL A 159 -17.53 -2.04 4.36
CA VAL A 159 -16.21 -2.71 4.27
C VAL A 159 -15.14 -1.83 4.90
N PHE A 160 -15.22 -0.52 4.63
CA PHE A 160 -14.29 0.45 5.19
C PHE A 160 -14.41 0.50 6.71
N ARG A 161 -15.62 0.71 7.27
CA ARG A 161 -15.85 0.75 8.72
C ARG A 161 -15.40 -0.52 9.46
N SER A 162 -15.61 -1.69 8.86
CA SER A 162 -15.23 -2.98 9.46
C SER A 162 -13.71 -3.17 9.48
N SER A 163 -13.04 -2.84 8.37
CA SER A 163 -11.57 -2.96 8.27
C SER A 163 -10.84 -1.87 9.06
N TRP A 164 -11.55 -0.79 9.41
CA TRP A 164 -11.01 0.43 9.97
C TRP A 164 -10.34 0.26 11.34
N SER A 165 -10.99 -0.44 12.27
CA SER A 165 -10.44 -0.65 13.63
C SER A 165 -9.10 -1.39 13.61
N SER A 166 -8.95 -2.32 12.66
CA SER A 166 -7.74 -3.11 12.45
C SER A 166 -6.62 -2.33 11.77
N ILE A 167 -6.92 -1.22 11.07
CA ILE A 167 -5.93 -0.35 10.42
C ILE A 167 -5.34 0.63 11.44
N VAL A 168 -6.18 1.29 12.25
CA VAL A 168 -5.73 2.21 13.32
C VAL A 168 -4.79 1.53 14.30
N THR A 169 -5.17 0.31 14.72
CA THR A 169 -4.38 -0.45 15.69
C THR A 169 -2.97 -0.70 15.16
N VAL A 170 -2.85 -1.10 13.90
CA VAL A 170 -1.54 -1.37 13.30
C VAL A 170 -0.73 -0.10 13.12
N PHE A 171 -1.28 0.94 12.51
CA PHE A 171 -0.49 2.16 12.27
C PHE A 171 -0.14 2.89 13.57
N GLY A 172 -0.99 2.80 14.59
CA GLY A 172 -0.65 3.23 15.95
C GLY A 172 0.52 2.43 16.54
N LEU A 173 0.57 1.11 16.33
CA LEU A 173 1.68 0.25 16.75
C LEU A 173 2.97 0.50 15.95
N ALA A 174 2.88 0.76 14.64
CA ALA A 174 4.04 1.06 13.80
C ALA A 174 4.65 2.44 14.14
N ALA A 175 3.83 3.45 14.43
CA ALA A 175 4.29 4.76 14.90
C ALA A 175 4.95 4.69 16.29
N LEU A 176 4.45 3.82 17.18
CA LEU A 176 5.08 3.56 18.48
C LEU A 176 6.29 2.62 18.38
N GLY A 177 6.32 1.74 17.38
CA GLY A 177 7.36 0.74 17.11
C GLY A 177 8.55 1.27 16.32
N ALA A 178 8.41 2.40 15.60
CA ALA A 178 9.54 3.10 14.98
C ALA A 178 10.53 3.69 16.01
N VAL A 179 10.13 3.79 17.29
CA VAL A 179 11.02 4.07 18.43
C VAL A 179 11.48 2.77 19.13
N GLY A 180 10.87 1.63 18.81
CA GLY A 180 10.98 0.38 19.57
C GLY A 180 11.59 -0.78 18.80
N LEU A 181 12.81 -0.63 18.27
CA LEU A 181 13.73 -1.76 18.34
C LEU A 181 13.95 -2.04 19.84
N THR A 182 13.14 -2.94 20.44
CA THR A 182 13.34 -3.69 21.71
C THR A 182 12.08 -3.84 22.57
N ILE A 183 11.09 -4.63 22.14
CA ILE A 183 10.24 -5.39 23.09
C ILE A 183 10.41 -6.90 22.87
N GLY A 184 11.63 -7.30 22.56
CA GLY A 184 12.02 -8.72 22.40
C GLY A 184 13.25 -9.14 23.20
N ALA A 185 13.86 -8.26 24.02
CA ALA A 185 15.14 -8.55 24.68
C ALA A 185 15.17 -8.31 26.21
N TYR A 186 14.05 -8.01 26.89
CA TYR A 186 14.09 -7.70 28.34
C TYR A 186 13.16 -8.54 29.24
N LEU A 187 12.51 -9.59 28.72
CA LEU A 187 11.68 -10.49 29.54
C LEU A 187 12.15 -11.95 29.49
N ALA A 188 13.45 -12.18 29.30
CA ALA A 188 14.07 -13.48 29.45
C ALA A 188 15.32 -13.40 30.33
N GLN A 189 15.19 -12.80 31.52
CA GLN A 189 16.06 -13.08 32.66
C GLN A 189 15.32 -12.75 33.96
N LYS A 190 14.55 -13.72 34.44
CA LYS A 190 14.48 -14.00 35.87
C LYS A 190 14.28 -15.49 36.08
#